data_AF-A0A2G4IMN2-F1
#
_entry.id   AF-A0A2G4IMN2-F1
#
_cell.length_a   1.000
_cell.length_b   1.000
_cell.length_c   1.000
_cell.angle_alpha   90.00
_cell.angle_beta   90.00
_cell.angle_gamma   90.00
#
_symmetry.space_group_name_H-M   'P 1'
#
loop_
_entity.id
_entity.type
_entity.pdbx_description
1 polymer ?
#
loop_
_entity_poly.entity_id
_entity_poly.type
_entity_poly.pdbx_seq_one_letter_code
_entity_poly.pdbx_strand_id
1 'polypeptide(L)'
;MQEEVVEQPSNQNADAHQYPQPAMPPTPVLFISAALLTAAGMLGGLPAGLLCAIALVAQCTSNCRAGGWGLIGGSLSWLVLAQVTHNRELFFPYTMLLAAVACVQLCGQRLWAGSLAGGAVLAAFFLLRILQKATGRVLLVEFIVAVAILAAVIVVSSQNPRTASIRAAIAVAASLLAYVSLSL
;
A
#
# COMPACT_ATOMS: atom_id res chain seq x y z
N MET A 1 -29.25 34.71 -65.85
CA MET A 1 -29.25 34.99 -64.40
C MET A 1 -29.47 33.64 -63.72
N GLN A 2 -28.45 32.78 -63.54
CA GLN A 2 -27.21 32.99 -62.76
C GLN A 2 -27.49 33.77 -61.49
N GLU A 3 -27.09 33.38 -60.29
CA GLU A 3 -26.51 32.18 -59.66
C GLU A 3 -26.30 32.71 -58.24
N GLU A 4 -26.69 32.00 -57.17
CA GLU A 4 -25.94 31.99 -55.89
C GLU A 4 -26.67 31.10 -54.90
N VAL A 5 -26.40 29.80 -55.03
CA VAL A 5 -26.54 28.85 -53.93
C VAL A 5 -25.31 29.07 -53.07
N VAL A 6 -25.47 29.83 -51.99
CA VAL A 6 -24.41 30.06 -51.00
C VAL A 6 -24.23 28.76 -50.21
N GLU A 7 -23.23 27.98 -50.60
CA GLU A 7 -22.73 26.84 -49.82
C GLU A 7 -22.24 27.31 -48.45
N GLN A 8 -22.90 26.85 -47.39
CA GLN A 8 -22.36 26.91 -46.04
C GLN A 8 -21.21 25.88 -45.92
N PRO A 9 -20.00 26.29 -45.53
CA PRO A 9 -18.94 25.33 -45.29
C PRO A 9 -19.27 24.50 -44.05
N SER A 10 -19.43 23.20 -44.29
CA SER A 10 -19.34 22.10 -43.33
C SER A 10 -18.11 22.30 -42.44
N ASN A 11 -18.32 22.89 -41.26
CA ASN A 11 -17.32 23.02 -40.23
C ASN A 11 -17.16 21.64 -39.58
N GLN A 12 -16.46 20.77 -40.29
CA GLN A 12 -16.11 19.43 -39.88
C GLN A 12 -15.10 19.57 -38.76
N ASN A 13 -15.65 19.60 -37.55
CA ASN A 13 -14.95 19.58 -36.28
C ASN A 13 -13.77 18.63 -36.38
N ALA A 14 -12.60 19.21 -36.17
CA ALA A 14 -11.37 18.49 -35.94
C ALA A 14 -11.61 17.47 -34.81
N ASP A 15 -11.69 16.19 -35.18
CA ASP A 15 -11.36 15.08 -34.32
C ASP A 15 -9.86 15.18 -34.00
N ALA A 16 -9.50 16.18 -33.21
CA ALA A 16 -8.27 16.17 -32.46
C ALA A 16 -8.39 14.96 -31.54
N HIS A 17 -7.70 13.88 -31.89
CA HIS A 17 -7.40 12.80 -30.97
C HIS A 17 -6.74 13.41 -29.74
N GLN A 18 -7.59 13.74 -28.76
CA GLN A 18 -7.19 14.26 -27.47
C GLN A 18 -6.55 13.07 -26.76
N TYR A 19 -5.24 12.89 -27.00
CA TYR A 19 -4.44 12.00 -26.21
C TYR A 19 -4.73 12.32 -24.74
N PRO A 20 -5.13 11.32 -23.92
CA PRO A 20 -5.33 11.55 -22.50
C PRO A 20 -4.03 12.15 -21.97
N GLN A 21 -4.08 13.45 -21.64
CA GLN A 21 -2.97 14.12 -20.96
C GLN A 21 -2.66 13.29 -19.71
N PRO A 22 -1.39 12.89 -19.49
CA PRO A 22 -1.04 12.20 -18.26
C PRO A 22 -1.33 13.17 -17.11
N ALA A 23 -2.45 12.95 -16.43
CA ALA A 23 -2.87 13.76 -15.31
C ALA A 23 -1.75 13.72 -14.28
N MET A 24 -1.03 14.83 -14.11
CA MET A 24 -0.01 14.92 -13.07
C MET A 24 -0.65 14.57 -11.73
N PRO A 25 0.01 13.74 -10.90
CA PRO A 25 -0.52 13.46 -9.58
C PRO A 25 -0.69 14.78 -8.83
N PRO A 26 -1.80 14.98 -8.10
CA PRO A 26 -2.03 16.22 -7.37
C PRO A 26 -0.86 16.45 -6.42
N THR A 27 -0.26 17.64 -6.48
CA THR A 27 0.87 18.08 -5.64
C THR A 27 0.80 17.64 -4.18
N PRO A 28 -0.34 17.65 -3.45
CA PRO A 28 -0.40 17.17 -2.07
C PRO A 28 -0.02 15.68 -1.90
N VAL A 29 -0.31 14.81 -2.87
CA VAL A 29 0.01 13.39 -2.77
C VAL A 29 1.53 13.17 -2.78
N LEU A 30 2.26 13.94 -3.58
CA LEU A 30 3.72 13.86 -3.60
C LEU A 30 4.32 14.31 -2.26
N PHE A 31 3.84 15.42 -1.70
CA PHE A 31 4.32 15.91 -0.40
C PHE A 31 4.03 14.91 0.74
N ILE A 32 2.82 14.34 0.78
CA ILE A 32 2.46 13.34 1.81
C ILE A 32 3.31 12.08 1.66
N SER A 33 3.49 11.59 0.42
CA SER A 33 4.32 10.40 0.15
C SER A 33 5.77 10.62 0.58
N ALA A 34 6.35 11.77 0.21
CA ALA A 34 7.71 12.14 0.58
C ALA A 34 7.86 12.26 2.11
N ALA A 35 6.89 12.87 2.78
CA ALA A 35 6.89 13.01 4.24
C ALA A 35 6.83 11.63 4.93
N LEU A 36 5.92 10.74 4.51
CA LEU A 36 5.79 9.39 5.07
C LEU A 36 7.04 8.55 4.82
N LEU A 37 7.63 8.63 3.63
CA LEU A 37 8.84 7.90 3.28
C LEU A 37 10.04 8.39 4.10
N THR A 38 10.17 9.71 4.25
CA THR A 38 11.22 10.34 5.06
C THR A 38 11.07 9.95 6.53
N ALA A 39 9.86 10.03 7.08
CA ALA A 39 9.59 9.64 8.46
C ALA A 39 9.90 8.15 8.69
N ALA A 40 9.48 7.25 7.79
CA ALA A 40 9.81 5.83 7.86
C ALA A 40 11.33 5.61 7.83
N GLY A 41 12.04 6.29 6.92
CA GLY A 41 13.50 6.22 6.82
C GLY A 41 14.22 6.71 8.07
N MET A 42 13.75 7.80 8.69
CA MET A 42 14.33 8.33 9.93
C MET A 42 14.07 7.42 11.13
N LEU A 43 12.88 6.82 11.22
CA LEU A 43 12.47 6.01 12.37
C LEU A 43 12.96 4.57 12.30
N GLY A 44 13.02 3.95 11.13
CA GLY A 44 13.38 2.53 10.99
C GLY A 44 14.53 2.26 10.02
N GLY A 45 15.20 3.32 9.56
CA GLY A 45 16.28 3.23 8.58
C GLY A 45 15.80 2.83 7.18
N LEU A 46 16.75 2.41 6.35
CA LEU A 46 16.51 1.94 5.00
C LEU A 46 15.48 0.78 4.90
N PRO A 47 15.45 -0.21 5.83
CA PRO A 47 14.44 -1.26 5.83
C PRO A 47 13.00 -0.71 5.90
N ALA A 48 12.72 0.23 6.81
CA ALA A 48 11.39 0.83 6.94
C ALA A 48 11.01 1.66 5.72
N GLY A 49 11.95 2.47 5.23
CA GLY A 49 11.75 3.28 4.03
C GLY A 49 11.36 2.41 2.81
N LEU A 50 12.05 1.29 2.60
CA LEU A 50 11.76 0.38 1.49
C LEU A 50 10.34 -0.21 1.57
N LEU A 51 9.94 -0.71 2.74
CA LEU A 51 8.60 -1.28 2.94
C LEU A 51 7.51 -0.22 2.76
N CYS A 52 7.73 0.97 3.31
CA CYS A 52 6.85 2.12 3.14
C CYS A 52 6.71 2.50 1.66
N ALA A 53 7.81 2.53 0.90
CA ALA A 53 7.79 2.83 -0.53
C ALA A 53 6.92 1.83 -1.32
N ILE A 54 7.04 0.53 -1.06
CA ILE A 54 6.22 -0.50 -1.72
C ILE A 54 4.73 -0.28 -1.42
N ALA A 55 4.39 -0.01 -0.16
CA ALA A 55 3.01 0.26 0.23
C ALA A 55 2.47 1.57 -0.38
N LEU A 56 3.30 2.61 -0.51
CA LEU A 56 2.94 3.87 -1.16
C LEU A 56 2.68 3.68 -2.66
N VAL A 57 3.47 2.85 -3.35
CA VAL A 57 3.21 2.50 -4.76
C VAL A 57 1.86 1.78 -4.90
N ALA A 58 1.55 0.85 -4.00
CA ALA A 58 0.24 0.19 -3.95
C ALA A 58 -0.92 1.20 -3.67
N GLN A 59 -0.67 2.20 -2.83
CA GLN A 59 -1.63 3.26 -2.51
C GLN A 59 -1.87 4.20 -3.71
N CYS A 60 -0.83 4.56 -4.45
CA CYS A 60 -0.94 5.39 -5.66
C CYS A 60 -1.66 4.66 -6.79
N THR A 61 -1.43 3.35 -6.95
CA THR A 61 -2.10 2.53 -7.98
C THR A 61 -3.57 2.24 -7.65
N SER A 62 -3.99 2.38 -6.40
CA SER A 62 -5.37 2.12 -5.94
C SER A 62 -6.26 3.38 -5.87
N ASN A 63 -5.98 4.39 -6.70
CA ASN A 63 -6.67 5.69 -6.75
C ASN A 63 -6.56 6.54 -5.47
N CYS A 64 -5.47 6.43 -4.71
CA CYS A 64 -5.14 7.35 -3.61
C CYS A 64 -6.21 7.46 -2.51
N ARG A 65 -6.94 6.38 -2.21
CA ARG A 65 -8.08 6.42 -1.25
C ARG A 65 -7.66 6.97 0.11
N ALA A 66 -8.35 8.01 0.58
CA ALA A 66 -8.04 8.76 1.80
C ALA A 66 -7.73 7.87 3.02
N GLY A 67 -8.50 6.79 3.24
CA GLY A 67 -8.29 5.88 4.37
C GLY A 67 -6.94 5.15 4.37
N GLY A 68 -6.33 4.92 3.20
CA GLY A 68 -5.02 4.26 3.12
C GLY A 68 -3.88 5.11 3.63
N TRP A 69 -3.92 6.42 3.37
CA TRP A 69 -2.91 7.37 3.86
C TRP A 69 -2.87 7.42 5.39
N GLY A 70 -4.04 7.43 6.02
CA GLY A 70 -4.16 7.39 7.48
C GLY A 70 -3.57 6.11 8.08
N LEU A 71 -3.78 4.95 7.43
CA LEU A 71 -3.25 3.67 7.90
C LEU A 71 -1.74 3.55 7.69
N ILE A 72 -1.21 4.03 6.56
CA ILE A 72 0.25 4.09 6.32
C ILE A 72 0.88 5.04 7.34
N GLY A 73 0.28 6.21 7.59
CA GLY A 73 0.72 7.12 8.65
C GLY A 73 0.67 6.48 10.04
N GLY A 74 -0.42 5.80 10.37
CA GLY A 74 -0.59 5.07 11.63
C GLY A 74 0.41 3.93 11.82
N SER A 75 0.91 3.34 10.72
CA SER A 75 1.97 2.33 10.82
C SER A 75 3.27 2.89 11.41
N LEU A 76 3.55 4.19 11.22
CA LEU A 76 4.73 4.84 11.80
C LEU A 76 4.70 4.81 13.34
N SER A 77 3.53 4.72 13.97
CA SER A 77 3.42 4.58 15.43
C SER A 77 4.13 3.32 15.93
N TRP A 78 4.12 2.22 15.17
CA TRP A 78 4.90 1.03 15.51
C TRP A 78 6.40 1.27 15.46
N LEU A 79 6.88 2.07 14.50
CA LEU A 79 8.30 2.43 14.42
C LEU A 79 8.72 3.35 15.57
N VAL A 80 7.85 4.30 15.95
CA VAL A 80 8.07 5.13 17.14
C VAL A 80 8.16 4.26 18.38
N LEU A 81 7.23 3.31 18.56
CA LEU A 81 7.26 2.37 19.68
C LEU A 81 8.52 1.49 19.64
N ALA A 82 8.94 1.01 18.46
CA ALA A 82 10.17 0.24 18.29
C ALA A 82 11.41 1.02 18.74
N GLN A 83 11.47 2.32 18.44
CA GLN A 83 12.55 3.19 18.88
C GLN A 83 12.52 3.43 20.39
N VAL A 84 11.35 3.77 20.95
CA VAL A 84 11.19 4.08 22.38
C VAL A 84 11.48 2.85 23.25
N THR A 85 11.05 1.66 22.83
CA THR A 85 11.25 0.41 23.58
C THR A 85 12.56 -0.31 23.24
N HIS A 86 13.28 0.17 22.23
CA HIS A 86 14.39 -0.54 21.58
C HIS A 86 14.04 -1.98 21.13
N ASN A 87 12.75 -2.31 21.00
CA ASN A 87 12.31 -3.62 20.57
C ASN A 87 12.20 -3.68 19.03
N ARG A 88 13.12 -4.43 18.41
CA ARG A 88 13.16 -4.64 16.96
C ARG A 88 12.04 -5.55 16.44
N GLU A 89 11.40 -6.32 17.31
CA GLU A 89 10.31 -7.22 16.94
C GLU A 89 9.05 -6.45 16.52
N LEU A 90 8.88 -5.20 17.01
CA LEU A 90 7.81 -4.29 16.59
C LEU A 90 7.87 -3.90 15.10
N PHE A 91 8.95 -4.25 14.41
CA PHE A 91 9.06 -4.13 12.97
C PHE A 91 8.13 -5.10 12.21
N PHE A 92 7.79 -6.23 12.83
CA PHE A 92 6.86 -7.22 12.25
C PHE A 92 5.41 -6.70 12.18
N PRO A 93 4.77 -6.20 13.26
CA PRO A 93 3.42 -5.63 13.18
C PRO A 93 3.35 -4.37 12.29
N TYR A 94 4.42 -3.57 12.23
CA TYR A 94 4.57 -2.49 11.24
C TYR A 94 4.44 -3.01 9.80
N THR A 95 5.23 -4.04 9.46
CA THR A 95 5.23 -4.66 8.14
C THR A 95 3.88 -5.26 7.80
N MET A 96 3.25 -5.95 8.75
CA MET A 96 1.94 -6.57 8.55
C MET A 96 0.84 -5.55 8.30
N LEU A 97 0.89 -4.40 8.98
CA LEU A 97 -0.03 -3.30 8.70
C LEU A 97 0.12 -2.80 7.25
N LEU A 98 1.36 -2.57 6.79
CA LEU A 98 1.62 -2.13 5.43
C LEU A 98 1.21 -3.17 4.38
N ALA A 99 1.52 -4.44 4.60
CA ALA A 99 1.14 -5.53 3.71
C ALA A 99 -0.39 -5.68 3.62
N ALA A 100 -1.09 -5.60 4.75
CA ALA A 100 -2.55 -5.66 4.79
C ALA A 100 -3.18 -4.44 4.12
N VAL A 101 -2.66 -3.23 4.34
CA VAL A 101 -3.14 -2.02 3.65
C VAL A 101 -2.95 -2.17 2.14
N ALA A 102 -1.77 -2.53 1.66
CA ALA A 102 -1.49 -2.74 0.24
C ALA A 102 -2.44 -3.79 -0.36
N CYS A 103 -2.65 -4.90 0.36
CA CYS A 103 -3.55 -5.97 -0.07
C CYS A 103 -5.01 -5.51 -0.18
N VAL A 104 -5.58 -4.98 0.90
CA VAL A 104 -7.00 -4.62 0.99
C VAL A 104 -7.37 -3.49 0.01
N GLN A 105 -6.44 -2.57 -0.27
CA GLN A 105 -6.67 -1.46 -1.20
C GLN A 105 -6.81 -1.94 -2.64
N LEU A 106 -5.93 -2.86 -3.06
CA LEU A 106 -5.91 -3.39 -4.42
C LEU A 106 -6.87 -4.58 -4.62
N CYS A 107 -7.15 -5.38 -3.57
CA CYS A 107 -8.15 -6.45 -3.62
C CYS A 107 -9.55 -5.93 -3.98
N GLY A 108 -9.88 -4.67 -3.63
CA GLY A 108 -11.13 -4.04 -4.03
C GLY A 108 -11.26 -3.77 -5.52
N GLN A 109 -10.17 -3.79 -6.27
CA GLN A 109 -10.16 -3.64 -7.73
C GLN A 109 -9.89 -4.98 -8.42
N ARG A 110 -8.84 -5.69 -8.01
CA ARG A 110 -8.42 -6.99 -8.55
C ARG A 110 -7.76 -7.82 -7.44
N LEU A 111 -8.31 -9.00 -7.14
CA LEU A 111 -7.80 -9.89 -6.09
C LEU A 111 -6.33 -10.27 -6.27
N TRP A 112 -5.93 -10.57 -7.50
CA TRP A 112 -4.54 -10.92 -7.81
C TRP A 112 -3.58 -9.75 -7.56
N ALA A 113 -3.98 -8.52 -7.92
CA ALA A 113 -3.16 -7.34 -7.67
C ALA A 113 -2.99 -7.05 -6.17
N GLY A 114 -4.04 -7.25 -5.37
CA GLY A 114 -3.94 -7.13 -3.91
C GLY A 114 -3.05 -8.20 -3.29
N SER A 115 -3.15 -9.43 -3.76
CA SER A 115 -2.29 -10.53 -3.31
C SER A 115 -0.82 -10.25 -3.63
N LEU A 116 -0.54 -9.76 -4.85
CA LEU A 116 0.81 -9.38 -5.27
C LEU A 116 1.37 -8.22 -4.44
N ALA A 117 0.58 -7.18 -4.18
CA ALA A 117 1.05 -6.01 -3.44
C ALA A 117 1.35 -6.34 -1.97
N GLY A 118 0.45 -7.06 -1.29
CA GLY A 118 0.72 -7.54 0.06
C GLY A 118 1.92 -8.50 0.10
N GLY A 119 1.99 -9.43 -0.87
CA GLY A 119 3.11 -10.35 -1.02
C GLY A 119 4.45 -9.66 -1.27
N ALA A 120 4.47 -8.57 -2.05
CA ALA A 120 5.68 -7.79 -2.31
C ALA A 120 6.24 -7.15 -1.03
N VAL A 121 5.38 -6.62 -0.16
CA VAL A 121 5.78 -6.08 1.14
C VAL A 121 6.39 -7.20 2.01
N LEU A 122 5.75 -8.37 2.07
CA LEU A 122 6.27 -9.51 2.83
C LEU A 122 7.60 -10.03 2.28
N ALA A 123 7.71 -10.18 0.97
CA ALA A 123 8.93 -10.64 0.31
C ALA A 123 10.10 -9.70 0.61
N ALA A 124 9.87 -8.38 0.54
CA ALA A 124 10.86 -7.38 0.91
C ALA A 124 11.25 -7.49 2.39
N PHE A 125 10.30 -7.69 3.29
CA PHE A 125 10.58 -7.89 4.72
C PHE A 125 11.44 -9.12 4.99
N PHE A 126 11.11 -10.27 4.39
CA PHE A 126 11.90 -11.50 4.57
C PHE A 126 13.30 -11.36 3.98
N LEU A 127 13.42 -10.71 2.82
CA LEU A 127 14.71 -10.40 2.23
C LEU A 127 15.55 -9.54 3.20
N LEU A 128 14.97 -8.46 3.74
CA LEU A 128 15.64 -7.61 4.73
C LEU A 128 16.05 -8.40 5.98
N ARG A 129 15.21 -9.30 6.48
CA ARG A 129 15.52 -10.16 7.64
C ARG A 129 16.66 -11.14 7.35
N ILE A 130 16.73 -11.69 6.14
CA ILE A 130 17.86 -12.52 5.70
C ILE A 130 19.15 -11.70 5.66
N LEU A 131 19.11 -10.49 5.09
CA LEU A 131 20.27 -9.58 5.06
C LEU A 131 20.72 -9.16 6.47
N GLN A 132 19.77 -9.01 7.41
CA GLN A 132 20.04 -8.70 8.81
C GLN A 132 20.54 -9.91 9.63
N LYS A 133 20.75 -11.08 9.01
CA LYS A 133 21.21 -12.31 9.65
C LYS A 133 20.30 -12.78 10.80
N ALA A 134 18.98 -12.69 10.61
CA ALA A 134 18.03 -13.28 11.56
C ALA A 134 18.24 -14.80 11.70
N THR A 135 18.00 -15.34 12.90
CA THR A 135 18.11 -16.79 13.13
C THR A 135 17.01 -17.52 12.36
N GLY A 136 17.37 -18.64 11.72
CA GLY A 136 16.45 -19.35 10.80
C GLY A 136 15.14 -19.80 11.47
N ARG A 137 15.18 -20.12 12.77
CA ARG A 137 13.98 -20.51 13.54
C ARG A 137 12.97 -19.35 13.67
N VAL A 138 13.45 -18.15 14.00
CA VAL A 138 12.59 -16.95 14.13
C VAL A 138 12.01 -16.58 12.77
N LEU A 139 12.85 -16.62 11.73
CA LEU A 139 12.41 -16.32 10.36
C LEU A 139 11.28 -17.27 9.89
N LEU A 140 11.36 -18.55 10.25
CA LEU A 140 10.36 -19.54 9.88
C LEU A 140 9.02 -19.30 10.60
N VAL A 141 9.04 -18.98 11.90
CA VAL A 141 7.82 -18.63 12.65
C VAL A 141 7.19 -17.37 12.08
N GLU A 142 7.99 -16.32 11.88
CA GLU A 142 7.53 -15.07 11.25
C GLU A 142 6.94 -15.33 9.86
N PHE A 143 7.54 -16.22 9.07
CA PHE A 143 7.03 -16.63 7.76
C PHE A 143 5.68 -17.32 7.82
N ILE A 144 5.53 -18.32 8.70
CA ILE A 144 4.26 -19.04 8.84
C ILE A 144 3.15 -18.08 9.29
N VAL A 145 3.42 -17.28 10.30
CA VAL A 145 2.47 -16.28 10.83
C VAL A 145 2.11 -15.26 9.75
N ALA A 146 3.13 -14.73 9.04
CA ALA A 146 2.94 -13.77 7.97
C ALA A 146 2.02 -14.27 6.86
N VAL A 147 2.29 -15.49 6.38
CA VAL A 147 1.50 -16.12 5.32
C VAL A 147 0.08 -16.39 5.80
N ALA A 148 -0.09 -16.87 7.04
CA ALA A 148 -1.41 -17.12 7.61
C ALA A 148 -2.24 -15.84 7.74
N ILE A 149 -1.65 -14.75 8.26
CA ILE A 149 -2.30 -13.45 8.38
C ILE A 149 -2.67 -12.91 7.00
N LEU A 150 -1.73 -12.91 6.04
CA LEU A 150 -2.00 -12.38 4.71
C LEU A 150 -3.07 -13.20 3.97
N ALA A 151 -3.04 -14.53 4.09
CA ALA A 151 -4.08 -15.39 3.54
C ALA A 151 -5.46 -15.06 4.14
N ALA A 152 -5.55 -14.87 5.46
CA ALA A 152 -6.79 -14.45 6.11
C ALA A 152 -7.27 -13.08 5.59
N VAL A 153 -6.36 -12.10 5.44
CA VAL A 153 -6.67 -10.79 4.86
C VAL A 153 -7.20 -10.92 3.43
N ILE A 154 -6.59 -11.76 2.59
CA ILE A 154 -7.03 -12.02 1.21
C ILE A 154 -8.43 -12.63 1.21
N VAL A 155 -8.67 -13.66 2.04
CA VAL A 155 -9.98 -14.34 2.13
C VAL A 155 -11.06 -13.36 2.55
N VAL A 156 -10.84 -12.60 3.63
CA VAL A 156 -11.82 -11.61 4.11
C VAL A 156 -12.02 -10.48 3.09
N SER A 157 -10.95 -10.02 2.44
CA SER A 157 -11.03 -8.98 1.41
C SER A 157 -11.76 -9.46 0.15
N SER A 158 -11.72 -10.76 -0.14
CA SER A 158 -12.41 -11.35 -1.30
C SER A 158 -13.93 -11.37 -1.13
N GLN A 159 -14.43 -11.33 0.10
CA GLN A 159 -15.85 -11.17 0.43
C GLN A 159 -16.37 -9.75 0.19
N ASN A 160 -15.51 -8.88 -0.37
CA ASN A 160 -15.80 -7.52 -0.80
C ASN A 160 -16.40 -6.63 0.31
N PRO A 161 -15.65 -6.38 1.41
CA PRO A 161 -16.08 -5.46 2.45
C PRO A 161 -16.29 -4.06 1.85
N ARG A 162 -17.57 -3.63 1.82
CA ARG A 162 -18.00 -2.41 1.12
C ARG A 162 -17.53 -1.12 1.78
N THR A 163 -17.26 -1.12 3.08
CA THR A 163 -16.93 0.10 3.82
C THR A 163 -15.43 0.26 4.08
N ALA A 164 -14.95 1.51 3.99
CA ALA A 164 -13.56 1.85 4.29
C ALA A 164 -13.17 1.52 5.75
N SER A 165 -14.12 1.59 6.68
CA SER A 165 -13.91 1.26 8.10
C SER A 165 -13.61 -0.22 8.32
N ILE A 166 -14.33 -1.13 7.66
CA ILE A 166 -14.06 -2.58 7.77
C ILE A 166 -12.67 -2.90 7.21
N ARG A 167 -12.29 -2.27 6.10
CA ARG A 167 -10.96 -2.43 5.50
C ARG A 167 -9.84 -1.97 6.43
N ALA A 168 -10.03 -0.83 7.09
CA ALA A 168 -9.13 -0.34 8.11
C ALA A 168 -9.06 -1.30 9.31
N ALA A 169 -10.20 -1.80 9.79
CA ALA A 169 -10.27 -2.75 10.88
C ALA A 169 -9.53 -4.06 10.57
N ILE A 170 -9.63 -4.59 9.34
CA ILE A 170 -8.88 -5.78 8.90
C ILE A 170 -7.38 -5.52 8.95
N ALA A 171 -6.92 -4.37 8.44
CA ALA A 171 -5.49 -4.05 8.43
C ALA A 171 -4.92 -3.86 9.84
N VAL A 172 -5.68 -3.17 10.72
CA VAL A 172 -5.31 -2.99 12.13
C VAL A 172 -5.31 -4.34 12.85
N ALA A 173 -6.33 -5.18 12.64
CA ALA A 173 -6.40 -6.51 13.23
C ALA A 173 -5.23 -7.40 12.80
N ALA A 174 -4.84 -7.37 11.52
CA ALA A 174 -3.66 -8.08 11.02
C ALA A 174 -2.37 -7.64 11.75
N SER A 175 -2.21 -6.33 11.94
CA SER A 175 -1.07 -5.76 12.67
C SER A 175 -1.05 -6.16 14.15
N LEU A 176 -2.21 -6.12 14.83
CA LEU A 176 -2.32 -6.54 16.23
C LEU A 176 -2.09 -8.05 16.40
N LEU A 177 -2.62 -8.86 15.48
CA LEU A 177 -2.40 -10.31 15.51
C LEU A 177 -0.93 -10.65 15.29
N ALA A 178 -0.25 -9.91 14.42
CA ALA A 178 1.19 -10.00 14.23
C ALA A 178 1.97 -9.64 15.51
N TYR A 179 1.55 -8.59 16.23
CA TYR A 179 2.15 -8.22 17.52
C TYR A 179 1.96 -9.33 18.57
N VAL A 180 0.76 -9.87 18.72
CA VAL A 180 0.47 -10.97 19.64
C VAL A 180 1.30 -12.22 19.27
N SER A 181 1.51 -12.46 17.99
CA SER A 181 2.28 -13.60 17.50
C SER A 181 3.76 -13.56 17.85
N LEU A 182 4.30 -12.41 18.25
CA LEU A 182 5.68 -12.30 18.75
C LEU A 182 5.87 -12.94 20.12
N SER A 183 4.77 -13.20 20.85
CA SER A 183 4.81 -13.86 22.16
C SER A 183 4.78 -15.40 22.12
N LEU A 184 4.74 -15.99 20.91
CA LEU A 184 4.72 -17.43 20.64
C LEU A 184 6.11 -17.99 20.35
#